data_AF-A0A2P7ECV6-F1
#
_entry.id   AF-A0A2P7ECV6-F1
#
_cell.length_a   1.000
_cell.length_b   1.000
_cell.length_c   1.000
_cell.angle_alpha   90.00
_cell.angle_beta   90.00
_cell.angle_gamma   90.00
#
_symmetry.space_group_name_H-M   'P 1'
#
loop_
_entity.id
_entity.type
_entity.pdbx_description
1 polymer ?
#
loop_
_entity_poly.entity_id
_entity_poly.type
_entity_poly.pdbx_seq_one_letter_code
_entity_poly.pdbx_strand_id
1 'polypeptide(L)'
;MKQENDVEKYLNSLTDKLQAFDAWDRWDLDTAFELLKNDSKKENKNNSVLSTIKRIRWSRDLLNQEQNKEKNANLLKNGDIYGLEAVEDLLLNAKRRALQERFDDAVGRLYRSMELTAQLILQIDYNGIRTSNIELDLLPEHLKDKYSKKRNSEKNRIEIALAASFDLLADLNSPEGLKWKTHRG
;
A
#
# COMPACT_ATOMS: atom_id res chain seq x y z
N MET A 1 -18.58 -14.27 -40.71
CA MET A 1 -17.11 -14.17 -40.78
C MET A 1 -16.51 -12.83 -40.32
N LYS A 2 -16.63 -11.69 -41.04
CA LYS A 2 -16.01 -10.42 -40.58
C LYS A 2 -16.64 -9.87 -39.28
N GLN A 3 -17.97 -9.84 -39.21
CA GLN A 3 -18.70 -9.41 -38.00
C GLN A 3 -18.51 -10.33 -36.79
N GLU A 4 -18.40 -11.64 -36.98
CA GLU A 4 -18.14 -12.59 -35.87
C GLU A 4 -16.77 -12.36 -35.23
N ASN A 5 -15.75 -12.07 -36.04
CA ASN A 5 -14.40 -11.80 -35.56
C ASN A 5 -14.32 -10.47 -34.77
N ASP A 6 -15.11 -9.47 -35.17
CA ASP A 6 -15.19 -8.19 -34.45
C ASP A 6 -15.90 -8.34 -33.09
N VAL A 7 -16.95 -9.16 -33.01
CA VAL A 7 -17.66 -9.47 -31.76
C VAL A 7 -16.76 -10.25 -30.81
N GLU A 8 -16.07 -11.28 -31.29
CA GLU A 8 -15.14 -12.06 -30.48
C GLU A 8 -14.02 -11.19 -29.90
N LYS A 9 -13.43 -10.32 -30.71
CA LYS A 9 -12.41 -9.36 -30.27
C LYS A 9 -12.94 -8.40 -29.20
N TYR A 10 -14.17 -7.93 -29.33
CA TYR A 10 -14.82 -7.06 -28.35
C TYR A 10 -15.06 -7.79 -27.02
N LEU A 11 -15.61 -9.01 -27.06
CA LEU A 11 -15.86 -9.82 -25.87
C LEU A 11 -14.57 -10.17 -25.12
N ASN A 12 -13.49 -10.45 -25.85
CA ASN A 12 -12.17 -10.70 -25.26
C ASN A 12 -11.62 -9.45 -24.54
N SER A 13 -11.73 -8.25 -25.14
CA SER A 13 -11.33 -7.01 -24.45
C SER A 13 -12.17 -6.74 -23.20
N LEU A 14 -13.49 -6.97 -23.25
CA LEU A 14 -14.34 -6.83 -22.08
C LEU A 14 -13.94 -7.81 -20.96
N THR A 15 -13.63 -9.05 -21.33
CA THR A 15 -13.18 -10.08 -20.40
C THR A 15 -11.88 -9.69 -19.71
N ASP A 16 -10.88 -9.23 -20.47
CA ASP A 16 -9.60 -8.74 -19.92
C ASP A 16 -9.82 -7.60 -18.90
N LYS A 17 -10.70 -6.64 -19.21
CA LYS A 17 -11.03 -5.53 -18.30
C LYS A 17 -11.70 -6.01 -17.02
N LEU A 18 -12.68 -6.91 -17.13
CA LEU A 18 -13.39 -7.46 -15.98
C LEU A 18 -12.43 -8.25 -15.08
N GLN A 19 -11.54 -9.06 -15.65
CA GLN A 19 -10.51 -9.77 -14.91
C GLN A 19 -9.53 -8.82 -14.22
N ALA A 20 -9.19 -7.70 -14.86
CA ALA A 20 -8.32 -6.71 -14.25
C ALA A 20 -8.96 -6.02 -13.04
N PHE A 21 -10.25 -5.65 -13.16
CA PHE A 21 -10.98 -5.04 -12.04
C PHE A 21 -11.24 -6.05 -10.91
N ASP A 22 -11.51 -7.31 -11.23
CA ASP A 22 -11.61 -8.38 -10.24
C ASP A 22 -10.28 -8.57 -9.47
N ALA A 23 -9.16 -8.65 -10.19
CA ALA A 23 -7.83 -8.74 -9.57
C ALA A 23 -7.55 -7.53 -8.66
N TRP A 24 -7.87 -6.32 -9.13
CA TRP A 24 -7.70 -5.10 -8.32
C TRP A 24 -8.60 -5.13 -7.08
N ASP A 25 -9.85 -5.58 -7.19
CA ASP A 25 -10.76 -5.66 -6.07
C ASP A 25 -10.36 -6.71 -5.02
N ARG A 26 -9.61 -7.74 -5.44
CA ARG A 26 -8.88 -8.70 -4.59
C ARG A 26 -7.52 -8.17 -4.07
N TRP A 27 -7.17 -6.94 -4.43
CA TRP A 27 -5.90 -6.26 -4.14
C TRP A 27 -4.65 -6.95 -4.74
N ASP A 28 -4.85 -7.76 -5.79
CA ASP A 28 -3.78 -8.29 -6.65
C ASP A 28 -3.41 -7.23 -7.70
N LEU A 29 -2.69 -6.21 -7.22
CA LEU A 29 -2.35 -5.03 -8.01
C LEU A 29 -1.43 -5.35 -9.20
N ASP A 30 -0.60 -6.38 -9.07
CA ASP A 30 0.37 -6.76 -10.11
C ASP A 30 -0.35 -7.42 -11.30
N THR A 31 -1.25 -8.38 -11.03
CA THR A 31 -2.10 -8.97 -12.06
C THR A 31 -3.00 -7.92 -12.71
N ALA A 32 -3.65 -7.08 -11.92
CA ALA A 32 -4.52 -6.03 -12.44
C ALA A 32 -3.78 -5.03 -13.33
N PHE A 33 -2.55 -4.62 -12.96
CA PHE A 33 -1.75 -3.72 -13.77
C PHE A 33 -1.36 -4.35 -15.11
N GLU A 34 -0.88 -5.60 -15.12
CA GLU A 34 -0.46 -6.22 -16.38
C GLU A 34 -1.65 -6.44 -17.34
N LEU A 35 -2.83 -6.79 -16.82
CA LEU A 35 -4.05 -6.88 -17.63
C LEU A 35 -4.45 -5.51 -18.21
N LEU A 36 -4.51 -4.45 -17.39
CA LEU A 36 -4.85 -3.09 -17.84
C LEU A 36 -3.82 -2.52 -18.84
N LYS A 37 -2.55 -2.83 -18.64
CA LYS A 37 -1.46 -2.41 -19.52
C LYS A 37 -1.55 -3.08 -20.88
N ASN A 38 -1.88 -4.37 -20.91
CA ASN A 38 -2.07 -5.11 -22.16
C ASN A 38 -3.29 -4.59 -22.93
N ASP A 39 -4.39 -4.31 -22.24
CA ASP A 39 -5.58 -3.71 -22.85
C ASP A 39 -5.30 -2.29 -23.39
N SER A 40 -4.62 -1.44 -22.62
CA SER A 40 -4.24 -0.08 -23.05
C SER A 40 -3.36 -0.07 -24.31
N LYS A 41 -2.45 -1.05 -24.44
CA LYS A 41 -1.64 -1.24 -25.66
C LYS A 41 -2.50 -1.62 -26.86
N LYS A 42 -3.48 -2.52 -26.69
CA LYS A 42 -4.41 -2.90 -27.77
C LYS A 42 -5.22 -1.71 -28.27
N GLU A 43 -5.55 -0.78 -27.38
CA GLU A 43 -6.33 0.43 -27.71
C GLU A 43 -5.46 1.63 -28.14
N ASN A 44 -4.13 1.54 -28.10
CA ASN A 44 -3.20 2.66 -28.35
C ASN A 44 -3.54 3.92 -27.52
N LYS A 45 -4.01 3.74 -26.29
CA LYS A 45 -4.41 4.84 -25.40
C LYS A 45 -3.87 4.63 -24.00
N ASN A 46 -3.28 5.67 -23.43
CA ASN A 46 -3.09 5.73 -21.99
C ASN A 46 -4.41 6.10 -21.33
N ASN A 47 -4.94 5.21 -20.50
CA ASN A 47 -6.14 5.45 -19.71
C ASN A 47 -5.76 5.88 -18.28
N SER A 48 -6.52 6.82 -17.70
CA SER A 48 -6.41 7.25 -16.30
C SER A 48 -6.48 6.09 -15.31
N VAL A 49 -7.19 5.01 -15.63
CA VAL A 49 -7.27 3.78 -14.85
C VAL A 49 -5.88 3.13 -14.70
N LEU A 50 -5.14 2.99 -15.82
CA LEU A 50 -3.79 2.43 -15.81
C LEU A 50 -2.82 3.31 -15.00
N SER A 51 -2.91 4.63 -15.15
CA SER A 51 -2.10 5.57 -14.36
C SER A 51 -2.39 5.47 -12.87
N THR A 52 -3.67 5.29 -12.50
CA THR A 52 -4.10 5.18 -11.10
C THR A 52 -3.50 3.94 -10.44
N ILE A 53 -3.68 2.76 -11.03
CA ILE A 53 -3.13 1.52 -10.46
C ILE A 53 -1.60 1.53 -10.42
N LYS A 54 -0.95 2.21 -11.38
CA LYS A 54 0.50 2.40 -11.37
C LYS A 54 0.97 3.17 -10.15
N ARG A 55 0.30 4.26 -9.78
CA ARG A 55 0.61 5.05 -8.57
C ARG A 55 0.37 4.26 -7.29
N ILE A 56 -0.73 3.52 -7.22
CA ILE A 56 -1.05 2.64 -6.09
C ILE A 56 0.09 1.63 -5.89
N ARG A 57 0.52 0.93 -6.95
CA ARG A 57 1.65 -0.01 -6.88
C ARG A 57 2.94 0.67 -6.42
N TRP A 58 3.28 1.83 -6.98
CA TRP A 58 4.46 2.58 -6.57
C TRP A 58 4.44 2.95 -5.10
N SER A 59 3.32 3.45 -4.57
CA SER A 59 3.17 3.77 -3.15
C SER A 59 3.30 2.53 -2.25
N ARG A 60 2.71 1.39 -2.63
CA ARG A 60 2.89 0.10 -1.93
C ARG A 60 4.36 -0.31 -1.91
N ASP A 61 5.04 -0.17 -3.04
CA ASP A 61 6.42 -0.64 -3.23
C ASP A 61 7.45 0.21 -2.46
N LEU A 62 7.05 1.37 -1.90
CA LEU A 62 7.87 2.16 -0.99
C LEU A 62 8.35 1.34 0.23
N LEU A 63 7.56 0.34 0.67
CA LEU A 63 7.91 -0.51 1.82
C LEU A 63 9.03 -1.53 1.54
N ASN A 64 9.18 -1.96 0.28
CA ASN A 64 9.83 -3.23 -0.01
C ASN A 64 11.25 -3.13 -0.58
N GLN A 65 11.81 -1.94 -0.84
CA GLN A 65 12.99 -1.86 -1.72
C GLN A 65 14.12 -0.94 -1.23
N GLU A 66 15.23 -1.54 -0.78
CA GLU A 66 16.52 -0.83 -0.64
C GLU A 66 17.13 -0.47 -2.00
N GLN A 67 16.98 -1.37 -2.97
CA GLN A 67 17.59 -1.27 -4.30
C GLN A 67 16.97 -0.15 -5.16
N ASN A 68 15.82 0.38 -4.76
CA ASN A 68 15.11 1.44 -5.49
C ASN A 68 14.90 2.72 -4.65
N LYS A 69 15.69 2.94 -3.59
CA LYS A 69 15.60 4.15 -2.75
C LYS A 69 15.62 5.44 -3.56
N GLU A 70 16.55 5.57 -4.51
CA GLU A 70 16.68 6.78 -5.35
C GLU A 70 15.46 6.98 -6.26
N LYS A 71 15.00 5.91 -6.92
CA LYS A 71 13.80 5.96 -7.76
C LYS A 71 12.57 6.38 -6.94
N ASN A 72 12.38 5.78 -5.77
CA ASN A 72 11.24 6.08 -4.90
C ASN A 72 11.28 7.53 -4.39
N ALA A 73 12.46 8.01 -3.98
CA ALA A 73 12.65 9.40 -3.60
C ALA A 73 12.32 10.36 -4.76
N ASN A 74 12.72 10.02 -6.00
CA ASN A 74 12.39 10.81 -7.18
C ASN A 74 10.88 10.82 -7.48
N LEU A 75 10.18 9.69 -7.34
CA LEU A 75 8.73 9.62 -7.53
C LEU A 75 7.98 10.56 -6.56
N LEU A 76 8.38 10.58 -5.28
CA LEU A 76 7.81 11.49 -4.28
C LEU A 76 8.17 12.96 -4.59
N LYS A 77 9.45 13.24 -4.87
CA LYS A 77 9.95 14.59 -5.15
C LYS A 77 9.31 15.23 -6.39
N ASN A 78 9.06 14.43 -7.42
CA ASN A 78 8.44 14.90 -8.66
C ASN A 78 6.92 15.02 -8.57
N GLY A 79 6.31 14.56 -7.47
CA GLY A 79 4.86 14.52 -7.32
C GLY A 79 4.18 13.46 -8.19
N ASP A 80 4.92 12.45 -8.66
CA ASP A 80 4.35 11.29 -9.37
C ASP A 80 3.44 10.48 -8.44
N ILE A 81 3.80 10.46 -7.16
CA ILE A 81 3.02 9.96 -6.03
C ILE A 81 3.20 10.88 -4.82
N TYR A 82 2.26 10.84 -3.89
CA TYR A 82 2.39 11.47 -2.58
C TYR A 82 2.63 10.46 -1.44
N GLY A 83 2.48 9.16 -1.71
CA GLY A 83 2.99 8.08 -0.86
C GLY A 83 1.93 7.25 -0.13
N LEU A 84 0.65 7.65 -0.10
CA LEU A 84 -0.42 6.89 0.55
C LEU A 84 -1.53 6.41 -0.41
N GLU A 85 -1.29 6.42 -1.72
CA GLU A 85 -2.28 5.98 -2.72
C GLU A 85 -2.79 4.55 -2.44
N ALA A 86 -1.91 3.65 -2.00
CA ALA A 86 -2.27 2.29 -1.60
C ALA A 86 -3.17 2.24 -0.36
N VAL A 87 -3.04 3.20 0.57
CA VAL A 87 -3.91 3.32 1.74
C VAL A 87 -5.30 3.79 1.30
N GLU A 88 -5.37 4.81 0.46
CA GLU A 88 -6.64 5.32 -0.07
C GLU A 88 -7.38 4.23 -0.86
N ASP A 89 -6.67 3.46 -1.68
CA ASP A 89 -7.26 2.35 -2.43
C ASP A 89 -7.83 1.27 -1.51
N LEU A 90 -7.11 0.90 -0.44
CA LEU A 90 -7.60 -0.05 0.56
C LEU A 90 -8.85 0.47 1.29
N LEU A 91 -8.91 1.75 1.65
CA LEU A 91 -10.09 2.36 2.27
C LEU A 91 -11.31 2.32 1.33
N LEU A 92 -11.12 2.65 0.06
CA LEU A 92 -12.17 2.56 -0.96
C LEU A 92 -12.60 1.10 -1.20
N ASN A 93 -11.67 0.17 -1.17
CA ASN A 93 -11.93 -1.25 -1.32
C ASN A 93 -12.68 -1.83 -0.10
N ALA A 94 -12.32 -1.42 1.12
CA ALA A 94 -13.07 -1.72 2.34
C ALA A 94 -14.53 -1.23 2.23
N LYS A 95 -14.73 0.01 1.77
CA LYS A 95 -16.08 0.56 1.51
C LYS A 95 -16.85 -0.30 0.50
N ARG A 96 -16.23 -0.74 -0.61
CA ARG A 96 -16.86 -1.65 -1.58
C ARG A 96 -17.23 -2.99 -0.94
N ARG A 97 -16.38 -3.58 -0.10
CA ARG A 97 -16.68 -4.85 0.61
C ARG A 97 -17.87 -4.68 1.56
N ALA A 98 -17.92 -3.58 2.31
CA ALA A 98 -19.04 -3.28 3.20
C ALA A 98 -20.36 -3.11 2.45
N LEU A 99 -20.35 -2.43 1.28
CA LEU A 99 -21.54 -2.30 0.42
C LEU A 99 -22.04 -3.64 -0.14
N GLN A 100 -21.17 -4.66 -0.19
CA GLN A 100 -21.52 -6.03 -0.57
C GLN A 100 -21.87 -6.92 0.63
N GLU A 101 -22.05 -6.33 1.82
CA GLU A 101 -22.34 -7.03 3.07
C GLU A 101 -21.22 -8.01 3.50
N ARG A 102 -20.01 -7.86 2.93
CA ARG A 102 -18.82 -8.64 3.28
C ARG A 102 -18.05 -7.95 4.41
N PHE A 103 -18.66 -7.87 5.59
CA PHE A 103 -18.14 -7.07 6.70
C PHE A 103 -16.78 -7.54 7.23
N ASP A 104 -16.54 -8.84 7.35
CA ASP A 104 -15.23 -9.37 7.79
C ASP A 104 -14.10 -8.94 6.85
N ASP A 105 -14.37 -8.99 5.54
CA ASP A 105 -13.42 -8.60 4.50
C ASP A 105 -13.17 -7.09 4.50
N ALA A 106 -14.21 -6.31 4.76
CA ALA A 106 -14.13 -4.85 4.92
C ALA A 106 -13.30 -4.47 6.14
N VAL A 107 -13.56 -5.09 7.30
CA VAL A 107 -12.81 -4.87 8.55
C VAL A 107 -11.35 -5.23 8.37
N GLY A 108 -11.04 -6.37 7.74
CA GLY A 108 -9.66 -6.76 7.43
C GLY A 108 -8.91 -5.72 6.60
N ARG A 109 -9.58 -5.11 5.61
CA ARG A 109 -9.00 -4.03 4.79
C ARG A 109 -8.81 -2.73 5.57
N LEU A 110 -9.72 -2.39 6.48
CA LEU A 110 -9.54 -1.23 7.38
C LEU A 110 -8.33 -1.43 8.31
N TYR A 111 -8.18 -2.62 8.89
CA TYR A 111 -6.98 -2.94 9.68
C TYR A 111 -5.71 -2.82 8.85
N ARG A 112 -5.72 -3.38 7.63
CA ARG A 112 -4.56 -3.29 6.75
C ARG A 112 -4.27 -1.87 6.31
N SER A 113 -5.29 -1.05 6.02
CA SER A 113 -5.07 0.36 5.65
C SER A 113 -4.42 1.14 6.78
N MET A 114 -4.89 0.98 8.03
CA MET A 114 -4.30 1.64 9.19
C MET A 114 -2.84 1.20 9.42
N GLU A 115 -2.56 -0.10 9.29
CA GLU A 115 -1.20 -0.61 9.46
C GLU A 115 -0.28 -0.10 8.35
N LEU A 116 -0.75 -0.13 7.11
CA LEU A 116 -0.03 0.39 5.96
C LEU A 116 0.25 1.89 6.09
N THR A 117 -0.68 2.68 6.65
CA THR A 117 -0.45 4.09 6.96
C THR A 117 0.76 4.27 7.86
N ALA A 118 0.81 3.60 9.01
CA ALA A 118 1.93 3.74 9.93
C ALA A 118 3.25 3.26 9.31
N GLN A 119 3.22 2.16 8.56
CA GLN A 119 4.38 1.63 7.84
C GLN A 119 4.92 2.64 6.81
N LEU A 120 4.05 3.26 6.02
CA LEU A 120 4.46 4.21 4.98
C LEU A 120 4.98 5.52 5.59
N ILE A 121 4.34 6.05 6.63
CA ILE A 121 4.84 7.26 7.31
C ILE A 121 6.23 7.00 7.91
N LEU A 122 6.42 5.88 8.63
CA LEU A 122 7.73 5.50 9.15
C LEU A 122 8.78 5.35 8.05
N GLN A 123 8.38 4.78 6.91
CA GLN A 123 9.25 4.56 5.77
C GLN A 123 9.63 5.87 5.06
N ILE A 124 8.71 6.81 4.91
CA ILE A 124 8.87 8.04 4.13
C ILE A 124 9.49 9.15 4.98
N ASP A 125 8.94 9.39 6.17
CA ASP A 125 9.22 10.57 6.98
C ASP A 125 10.23 10.31 8.11
N TYR A 126 10.45 9.03 8.47
CA TYR A 126 11.28 8.64 9.61
C TYR A 126 12.40 7.68 9.22
N ASN A 127 13.29 8.13 8.32
CA ASN A 127 14.53 7.45 7.95
C ASN A 127 14.38 6.01 7.42
N GLY A 128 13.21 5.64 6.90
CA GLY A 128 13.00 4.29 6.36
C GLY A 128 12.81 3.22 7.44
N ILE A 129 12.26 3.58 8.61
CA ILE A 129 11.99 2.62 9.69
C ILE A 129 10.99 1.55 9.21
N ARG A 130 11.37 0.28 9.35
CA ARG A 130 10.53 -0.88 9.00
C ARG A 130 9.96 -1.55 10.23
N THR A 131 8.63 -1.65 10.30
CA THR A 131 7.95 -2.28 11.44
C THR A 131 8.20 -3.79 11.54
N SER A 132 8.59 -4.44 10.45
CA SER A 132 8.92 -5.87 10.40
C SER A 132 10.32 -6.20 10.93
N ASN A 133 11.21 -5.20 10.98
CA ASN A 133 12.53 -5.29 11.56
C ASN A 133 13.08 -3.88 11.85
N ILE A 134 12.86 -3.39 13.07
CA ILE A 134 13.36 -2.07 13.48
C ILE A 134 14.87 -2.14 13.71
N GLU A 135 15.59 -1.34 12.95
CA GLU A 135 17.01 -1.06 13.16
C GLU A 135 17.14 0.03 14.23
N LEU A 136 17.75 -0.30 15.37
CA LEU A 136 17.85 0.61 16.51
C LEU A 136 18.65 1.88 16.19
N ASP A 137 19.57 1.82 15.22
CA ASP A 137 20.37 2.97 14.79
C ASP A 137 19.55 4.04 14.05
N LEU A 138 18.35 3.68 13.56
CA LEU A 138 17.40 4.63 12.98
C LEU A 138 16.57 5.35 14.06
N LEU A 139 16.61 4.90 15.31
CA LEU A 139 15.84 5.49 16.40
C LEU A 139 16.66 6.53 17.18
N PRO A 140 16.01 7.61 17.68
CA PRO A 140 16.57 8.48 18.69
C PRO A 140 17.03 7.71 19.94
N GLU A 141 18.11 8.16 20.57
CA GLU A 141 18.77 7.45 21.68
C GLU A 141 17.81 7.09 22.82
N HIS A 142 16.92 8.03 23.19
CA HIS A 142 15.94 7.84 24.26
C HIS A 142 14.88 6.75 23.97
N LEU A 143 14.73 6.30 22.72
CA LEU A 143 13.81 5.24 22.33
C LEU A 143 14.49 3.87 22.19
N LYS A 144 15.82 3.83 22.05
CA LYS A 144 16.55 2.58 21.78
C LYS A 144 16.31 1.52 22.85
N ASP A 145 16.36 1.90 24.13
CA ASP A 145 16.09 0.97 25.25
C ASP A 145 14.63 0.47 25.26
N LYS A 146 13.66 1.32 24.93
CA LYS A 146 12.24 0.93 24.87
C LYS A 146 11.99 -0.13 23.80
N TYR A 147 12.59 0.04 22.61
CA TYR A 147 12.35 -0.85 21.48
C TYR A 147 13.28 -2.07 21.45
N SER A 148 14.49 -2.00 22.02
CA SER A 148 15.38 -3.15 22.15
C SER A 148 14.74 -4.29 22.94
N LYS A 149 13.96 -3.95 23.98
CA LYS A 149 13.19 -4.88 24.82
C LYS A 149 12.06 -5.60 24.07
N LYS A 150 11.67 -5.13 22.88
CA LYS A 150 10.65 -5.77 22.02
C LYS A 150 11.25 -6.79 21.03
N ARG A 151 12.55 -7.08 21.13
CA ARG A 151 13.22 -8.06 20.28
C ARG A 151 12.61 -9.45 20.50
N ASN A 152 12.17 -10.06 19.41
CA ASN A 152 11.76 -11.45 19.42
C ASN A 152 13.00 -12.35 19.52
N SER A 153 13.04 -13.22 20.54
CA SER A 153 14.18 -14.09 20.84
C SER A 153 14.42 -15.17 19.79
N GLU A 154 13.37 -15.65 19.12
CA GLU A 154 13.46 -16.71 18.11
C GLU A 154 13.94 -16.17 16.76
N LYS A 155 13.38 -15.03 16.32
CA LYS A 155 13.68 -14.42 15.02
C LYS A 155 14.84 -13.44 15.05
N ASN A 156 15.35 -13.11 16.24
CA ASN A 156 16.36 -12.10 16.49
C ASN A 156 16.09 -10.75 15.79
N ARG A 157 14.82 -10.32 15.76
CA ARG A 157 14.40 -9.05 15.15
C ARG A 157 13.38 -8.31 16.01
N ILE A 158 13.30 -7.00 15.85
CA ILE A 158 12.30 -6.17 16.52
C ILE A 158 11.14 -5.97 15.53
N GLU A 159 10.03 -6.66 15.77
CA GLU A 159 8.84 -6.61 14.93
C GLU A 159 7.68 -6.05 15.75
N ILE A 160 7.02 -5.02 15.21
CA ILE A 160 5.88 -4.36 15.85
C ILE A 160 4.67 -4.39 14.92
N ALA A 161 3.51 -4.66 15.52
CA ALA A 161 2.21 -4.65 14.84
C ALA A 161 1.55 -3.26 14.93
N LEU A 162 0.42 -3.10 14.24
CA LEU A 162 -0.40 -1.88 14.13
C LEU A 162 -0.34 -0.91 15.33
N ALA A 163 -0.83 -1.33 16.51
CA ALA A 163 -0.95 -0.42 17.65
C ALA A 163 0.43 0.09 18.15
N ALA A 164 1.44 -0.78 18.11
CA ALA A 164 2.80 -0.42 18.47
C ALA A 164 3.49 0.43 17.39
N SER A 165 3.10 0.29 16.11
CA SER A 165 3.56 1.17 15.03
C SER A 165 3.11 2.61 15.25
N PHE A 166 1.86 2.81 15.68
CA PHE A 166 1.39 4.14 16.06
C PHE A 166 1.97 4.65 17.39
N ASP A 167 2.31 3.77 18.34
CA ASP A 167 3.09 4.18 19.52
C ASP A 167 4.47 4.71 19.14
N LEU A 168 5.14 4.06 18.18
CA LEU A 168 6.42 4.51 17.68
C LEU A 168 6.30 5.87 17.00
N LEU A 169 5.27 6.09 16.18
CA LEU A 169 5.00 7.42 15.63
C LEU A 169 4.77 8.46 16.74
N ALA A 170 4.07 8.11 17.82
CA ALA A 170 3.83 9.02 18.94
C ALA A 170 5.13 9.34 19.70
N ASP A 171 5.98 8.33 19.92
CA ASP A 171 7.31 8.47 20.53
C ASP A 171 8.23 9.36 19.67
N LEU A 172 8.08 9.30 18.35
CA LEU A 172 8.78 10.13 17.37
C LEU A 172 8.12 11.52 17.17
N ASN A 173 7.06 11.82 17.93
CA ASN A 173 6.28 13.06 17.85
C ASN A 173 5.63 13.32 16.47
N SER A 174 5.27 12.27 15.71
CA SER A 174 4.47 12.43 14.49
C SER A 174 3.07 12.98 14.82
N PRO A 175 2.50 13.85 13.98
CA PRO A 175 1.11 14.31 14.14
C PRO A 175 0.11 13.16 14.26
N GLU A 176 0.25 12.12 13.45
CA GLU A 176 -0.59 10.93 13.43
C GLU A 176 -0.44 10.11 14.71
N GLY A 177 0.79 9.92 15.18
CA GLY A 177 1.08 9.24 16.43
C GLY A 177 0.54 9.99 17.66
N LEU A 178 0.69 11.32 17.69
CA LEU A 178 0.14 12.15 18.75
C LEU A 178 -1.40 12.09 18.77
N LYS A 179 -2.05 12.16 17.60
CA LYS A 179 -3.51 12.00 17.49
C LYS A 179 -3.97 10.61 17.91
N TRP A 180 -3.21 9.57 17.58
CA TRP A 180 -3.46 8.20 18.07
C TRP A 180 -3.44 8.17 19.61
N LYS A 181 -2.41 8.78 20.22
CA LYS A 181 -2.24 8.80 21.67
C LYS A 181 -3.40 9.48 22.42
N THR A 182 -4.06 10.48 21.84
CA THR A 182 -5.23 11.12 22.49
C THR A 182 -6.48 10.23 22.52
N HIS A 183 -6.54 9.19 21.69
CA HIS A 183 -7.66 8.25 21.61
C HIS A 183 -7.31 6.85 22.12
N ARG A 184 -6.04 6.64 22.49
CA ARG A 184 -5.57 5.38 23.04
C ARG A 184 -5.98 5.30 24.51
N GLY A 185 -6.79 4.28 24.83
CA GLY A 185 -7.24 3.97 26.19
C GLY A 185 -6.14 3.49 27.10
#